data_AF-A0A9D1IKN5-F1
#
_entry.id   AF-A0A9D1IKN5-F1
#
_cell.length_a   1.000
_cell.length_b   1.000
_cell.length_c   1.000
_cell.angle_alpha   90.00
_cell.angle_beta   90.00
_cell.angle_gamma   90.00
#
_symmetry.space_group_name_H-M   'P 1'
#
loop_
_entity.id
_entity.type
_entity.pdbx_description
1 polymer ?
#
loop_
_entity_poly.entity_id
_entity_poly.type
_entity_poly.pdbx_seq_one_letter_code
_entity_poly.pdbx_strand_id
1 'polypeptide(L)'
;MVKLLYKVPRFILSTIVIAVVLYLTLFPRPFGSVHIPLFAGADKVVHGVMFLGVAFSLAIDFSRGSRRVSIISLAVASVALASFLGGAIEMAQWQMDMGRSGDWFDFAADFIGAVIGVAIAAAMLKRN
;
A
#
# COMPACT_ATOMS: atom_id res chain seq x y z
N MET A 1 5.19 -19.63 -5.90
CA MET A 1 4.77 -18.23 -6.15
C MET A 1 5.87 -17.22 -5.82
N VAL A 2 6.47 -17.22 -4.62
CA VAL A 2 7.50 -16.21 -4.26
C VAL A 2 8.75 -16.26 -5.15
N LYS A 3 9.14 -17.46 -5.63
CA LYS A 3 10.30 -17.65 -6.53
C LYS A 3 10.27 -16.78 -7.80
N LEU A 4 9.09 -16.39 -8.30
CA LEU A 4 8.96 -15.49 -9.45
C LEU A 4 9.25 -14.03 -9.06
N LEU A 5 8.73 -13.59 -7.91
CA LEU A 5 8.99 -12.25 -7.36
C LEU A 5 10.48 -12.01 -7.06
N TYR A 6 11.21 -13.06 -6.67
CA TYR A 6 12.66 -12.99 -6.42
C TYR A 6 13.50 -12.70 -7.69
N LYS A 7 12.96 -12.95 -8.89
CA LYS A 7 13.65 -12.66 -10.16
C LYS A 7 13.56 -11.19 -10.57
N VAL A 8 12.56 -10.47 -10.08
CA VAL A 8 12.36 -9.04 -10.37
C VAL A 8 13.39 -8.23 -9.58
N PRO A 9 14.13 -7.25 -10.14
CA PRO A 9 15.07 -6.44 -9.37
C PRO A 9 14.45 -5.85 -8.09
N ARG A 10 15.28 -5.66 -7.06
CA ARG A 10 14.83 -5.16 -5.76
C ARG A 10 14.16 -3.79 -5.92
N PHE A 11 13.09 -3.55 -5.17
CA PHE A 11 12.27 -2.33 -5.16
C PHE A 11 11.39 -2.05 -6.37
N ILE A 12 11.59 -2.73 -7.52
CA ILE A 12 10.71 -2.52 -8.69
C ILE A 12 9.26 -2.86 -8.36
N LEU A 13 9.02 -3.93 -7.60
CA LEU A 13 7.68 -4.30 -7.18
C LEU A 13 7.03 -3.17 -6.36
N SER A 14 7.72 -2.72 -5.30
CA SER A 14 7.23 -1.64 -4.44
C SER A 14 7.01 -0.34 -5.23
N THR A 15 7.94 0.03 -6.11
CA THR A 15 7.81 1.23 -6.95
C THR A 15 6.60 1.18 -7.86
N ILE A 16 6.35 0.04 -8.55
CA ILE A 16 5.18 -0.11 -9.41
C ILE A 16 3.88 -0.01 -8.59
N VAL A 17 3.81 -0.73 -7.46
CA VAL A 17 2.63 -0.70 -6.59
C VAL A 17 2.36 0.71 -6.07
N ILE A 18 3.38 1.40 -5.56
CA ILE A 18 3.26 2.77 -5.07
C ILE A 18 2.84 3.73 -6.19
N ALA A 19 3.41 3.61 -7.39
CA ALA A 19 3.02 4.45 -8.52
C ALA A 19 1.55 4.26 -8.92
N VAL A 20 1.07 3.01 -8.92
CA VAL A 20 -0.35 2.71 -9.17
C VAL A 20 -1.24 3.29 -8.08
N VAL A 21 -0.86 3.16 -6.80
CA VAL A 21 -1.63 3.72 -5.68
C VAL A 21 -1.70 5.24 -5.78
N LEU A 22 -0.56 5.92 -5.99
CA LEU A 22 -0.53 7.38 -6.18
C LEU A 22 -1.42 7.85 -7.33
N TYR A 23 -1.41 7.13 -8.46
CA TYR A 23 -2.30 7.43 -9.58
C TYR A 23 -3.78 7.29 -9.16
N LEU A 24 -4.13 6.17 -8.53
CA LEU A 24 -5.51 5.89 -8.17
C LEU A 24 -6.04 6.79 -7.05
N THR A 25 -5.20 7.28 -6.13
CA THR A 25 -5.59 8.11 -4.99
C THR A 25 -5.44 9.62 -5.23
N LEU A 26 -4.54 10.09 -6.09
CA LEU A 26 -4.38 11.53 -6.33
C LEU A 26 -5.21 12.04 -7.52
N PHE A 27 -5.49 11.20 -8.52
CA PHE A 27 -6.27 11.64 -9.68
C PHE A 27 -7.78 11.47 -9.43
N PRO A 28 -8.61 12.54 -9.52
CA PRO A 28 -10.01 12.51 -9.12
C PRO A 28 -10.92 11.61 -9.96
N ARG A 29 -10.52 11.30 -11.20
CA ARG A 29 -11.23 10.37 -12.10
C ARG A 29 -10.23 9.46 -12.81
N PRO A 30 -9.66 8.47 -12.11
CA PRO A 30 -8.64 7.60 -12.71
C PRO A 30 -9.20 6.72 -13.83
N PHE A 31 -10.53 6.55 -13.88
CA PHE A 31 -11.27 5.79 -14.89
C PHE A 31 -12.12 6.67 -15.84
N GLY A 32 -11.89 7.99 -15.87
CA GLY A 32 -12.62 8.91 -16.75
C GLY A 32 -14.12 8.97 -16.45
N SER A 33 -14.97 8.65 -17.43
CA SER A 33 -16.44 8.67 -17.32
C SER A 33 -17.06 7.34 -16.88
N VAL A 34 -16.25 6.29 -16.68
CA VAL A 34 -16.73 4.98 -16.27
C VAL A 34 -17.25 5.05 -14.83
N HIS A 35 -18.57 4.94 -14.67
CA HIS A 35 -19.19 4.82 -13.36
C HIS A 35 -19.19 3.34 -12.96
N ILE A 36 -18.37 3.01 -11.96
CA ILE A 36 -18.41 1.70 -11.31
C ILE A 36 -19.38 1.84 -10.13
N PRO A 37 -20.55 1.19 -10.15
CA PRO A 37 -21.48 1.25 -9.02
C PRO A 37 -20.84 0.54 -7.82
N LEU A 38 -20.47 1.32 -6.82
CA LEU A 38 -19.89 0.83 -5.56
C LEU A 38 -20.89 1.04 -4.41
N PHE A 39 -20.76 0.23 -3.36
CA PHE A 39 -21.53 0.40 -2.13
C PHE A 39 -20.95 1.56 -1.28
N ALA A 40 -21.75 2.11 -0.37
CA ALA A 40 -21.30 3.16 0.54
C ALA A 40 -20.11 2.67 1.39
N GLY A 41 -19.00 3.43 1.40
CA GLY A 41 -17.78 3.04 2.11
C GLY A 41 -16.84 2.10 1.34
N ALA A 42 -17.11 1.83 0.06
CA ALA A 42 -16.21 1.01 -0.77
C ALA A 42 -14.85 1.66 -1.03
N ASP A 43 -14.78 2.98 -1.03
CA ASP A 43 -13.55 3.78 -1.03
C ASP A 43 -12.58 3.33 0.06
N LYS A 44 -13.06 3.18 1.30
CA LYS A 44 -12.26 2.73 2.45
C LYS A 44 -11.72 1.32 2.26
N VAL A 45 -12.53 0.42 1.69
CA VAL A 45 -12.09 -0.94 1.38
C VAL A 45 -11.00 -0.92 0.31
N VAL A 46 -11.15 -0.07 -0.72
CA VAL A 46 -10.16 0.09 -1.79
C VAL A 46 -8.84 0.64 -1.22
N HIS A 47 -8.89 1.66 -0.36
CA HIS A 47 -7.73 2.20 0.37
C HIS A 47 -7.02 1.11 1.18
N GLY A 48 -7.77 0.33 1.97
CA GLY A 48 -7.22 -0.81 2.70
C GLY A 48 -6.54 -1.85 1.80
N VAL A 49 -7.12 -2.18 0.65
CA VAL A 49 -6.51 -3.10 -0.32
C VAL A 49 -5.25 -2.51 -0.97
N MET A 50 -5.25 -1.22 -1.29
CA MET A 50 -4.11 -0.51 -1.85
C MET A 50 -2.91 -0.55 -0.90
N PHE A 51 -3.12 -0.19 0.38
CA PHE A 51 -2.04 -0.15 1.36
C PHE A 51 -1.62 -1.52 1.87
N LEU A 52 -2.51 -2.52 1.82
CA LEU A 52 -2.12 -3.94 1.91
C LEU A 52 -1.09 -4.26 0.83
N GLY A 53 -1.36 -3.90 -0.42
CA GLY A 53 -0.43 -4.09 -1.54
C GLY A 53 0.91 -3.40 -1.32
N VAL A 54 0.90 -2.12 -0.93
CA VAL A 54 2.11 -1.32 -0.66
C VAL A 54 2.94 -1.99 0.43
N ALA A 55 2.38 -2.21 1.61
CA ALA A 55 3.12 -2.76 2.74
C ALA A 55 3.60 -4.19 2.50
N PHE A 56 2.81 -5.01 1.80
CA PHE A 56 3.22 -6.34 1.34
C PHE A 56 4.43 -6.26 0.41
N SER A 57 4.40 -5.39 -0.61
CA SER A 57 5.51 -5.25 -1.55
C SER A 57 6.80 -4.77 -0.88
N LEU A 58 6.69 -3.81 0.04
CA LEU A 58 7.81 -3.30 0.84
C LEU A 58 8.41 -4.38 1.72
N ALA A 59 7.57 -5.17 2.40
CA ALA A 59 7.99 -6.29 3.22
C ALA A 59 8.80 -7.32 2.40
N ILE A 60 8.32 -7.68 1.21
CA ILE A 60 9.06 -8.57 0.30
C ILE A 60 10.39 -7.92 -0.12
N ASP A 61 10.41 -6.66 -0.56
CA ASP A 61 11.65 -6.00 -1.01
C ASP A 61 12.68 -5.76 0.09
N PHE A 62 12.24 -5.50 1.33
CA PHE A 62 13.11 -5.41 2.50
C PHE A 62 13.69 -6.76 2.91
N SER A 63 12.90 -7.84 2.86
CA SER A 63 13.39 -9.20 3.14
C SER A 63 14.55 -9.63 2.23
N ARG A 64 14.60 -9.09 1.01
CA ARG A 64 15.62 -9.43 0.00
C ARG A 64 16.97 -8.73 0.21
N GLY A 65 16.98 -7.66 1.00
CA GLY A 65 18.14 -6.79 1.16
C GLY A 65 19.16 -7.25 2.19
N SER A 66 18.74 -8.02 3.19
CA SER A 66 19.63 -8.45 4.26
C SER A 66 19.16 -9.76 4.88
N ARG A 67 20.08 -10.73 4.92
CA ARG A 67 19.85 -12.07 5.50
C ARG A 67 19.55 -12.08 7.00
N ARG A 68 19.68 -10.93 7.70
CA ARG A 68 19.58 -10.84 9.16
C ARG A 68 18.50 -9.88 9.66
N VAL A 69 17.61 -9.39 8.80
CA VAL A 69 16.53 -8.51 9.25
C VAL A 69 15.50 -9.33 10.02
N SER A 70 15.21 -8.95 11.25
CA SER A 70 14.16 -9.59 12.03
C SER A 70 12.78 -9.33 11.40
N ILE A 71 11.85 -10.28 11.56
CA ILE A 71 10.48 -10.11 11.07
C ILE A 71 9.79 -8.88 11.68
N ILE A 72 10.14 -8.54 12.93
CA ILE A 72 9.62 -7.37 13.63
C ILE A 72 10.14 -6.08 12.97
N SER A 73 11.45 -6.00 12.70
CA SER A 73 12.05 -4.83 12.04
C SER A 73 11.46 -4.61 10.64
N LEU A 74 11.24 -5.69 9.89
CA LEU A 74 10.60 -5.65 8.58
C LEU A 74 9.15 -5.20 8.68
N ALA A 75 8.42 -5.70 9.68
CA ALA A 75 7.04 -5.31 9.91
C ALA A 75 6.92 -3.83 10.26
N VAL A 76 7.70 -3.36 11.24
CA VAL A 76 7.71 -1.96 11.65
C VAL A 76 8.09 -1.04 10.49
N ALA A 77 9.15 -1.35 9.75
CA ALA A 77 9.59 -0.52 8.63
C ALA A 77 8.53 -0.43 7.52
N SER A 78 7.90 -1.57 7.17
CA SER A 78 6.92 -1.62 6.09
C SER A 78 5.61 -0.93 6.47
N VAL A 79 5.11 -1.16 7.70
CA VAL A 79 3.91 -0.45 8.20
C VAL A 79 4.19 1.04 8.34
N ALA A 80 5.33 1.44 8.92
CA ALA A 80 5.65 2.85 9.11
C ALA A 80 5.74 3.61 7.78
N LEU A 81 6.40 3.03 6.78
CA LEU A 81 6.54 3.66 5.47
C LEU A 81 5.21 3.71 4.71
N ALA A 82 4.41 2.63 4.77
CA ALA A 82 3.08 2.60 4.18
C ALA A 82 2.15 3.64 4.85
N SER A 83 2.10 3.69 6.18
CA SER A 83 1.27 4.68 6.90
C SER A 83 1.74 6.12 6.66
N PHE A 84 3.05 6.35 6.57
CA PHE A 84 3.57 7.67 6.19
C PHE A 84 3.11 8.08 4.79
N LEU A 85 3.15 7.15 3.82
CA LEU A 85 2.64 7.39 2.47
C LEU A 85 1.13 7.69 2.48
N GLY A 86 0.33 6.94 3.24
CA GLY A 86 -1.11 7.18 3.38
C GLY A 86 -1.40 8.56 3.93
N GLY A 87 -0.78 8.91 5.05
CA GLY A 87 -0.93 10.25 5.63
C GLY A 87 -0.48 11.38 4.70
N ALA A 88 0.57 11.17 3.90
CA ALA A 88 1.02 12.13 2.90
C ALA A 88 0.02 12.28 1.74
N ILE A 89 -0.62 11.19 1.31
CA ILE A 89 -1.66 11.21 0.27
C ILE A 89 -2.90 11.94 0.77
N GLU A 90 -3.38 11.65 1.99
CA GLU A 90 -4.53 12.33 2.58
C GLU A 90 -4.28 13.84 2.78
N MET A 91 -3.08 14.19 3.27
CA MET A 91 -2.67 15.59 3.37
C MET A 91 -2.61 16.27 2.01
N ALA A 92 -2.06 15.59 1.00
CA ALA A 92 -2.05 16.10 -0.36
C ALA A 92 -3.47 16.33 -0.84
N GLN A 93 -4.38 15.35 -0.71
CA GLN A 93 -5.78 15.46 -1.14
C GLN A 93 -6.49 16.68 -0.53
N TRP A 94 -6.29 17.00 0.75
CA TRP A 94 -6.81 18.23 1.35
C TRP A 94 -6.30 19.52 0.70
N GLN A 95 -5.07 19.51 0.18
CA GLN A 95 -4.43 20.70 -0.39
C GLN A 95 -4.67 20.88 -1.90
N MET A 96 -4.99 19.82 -2.64
CA MET A 96 -5.03 19.90 -4.11
C MET A 96 -6.25 20.66 -4.65
N ASP A 97 -7.33 20.75 -3.89
CA ASP A 97 -8.64 21.31 -4.31
C ASP A 97 -9.15 20.71 -5.65
N MET A 98 -8.75 19.47 -5.96
CA MET A 98 -9.05 18.76 -7.21
C MET A 98 -10.34 17.90 -7.14
N GLY A 99 -11.23 18.18 -6.19
CA GLY A 99 -12.48 17.43 -6.00
C GLY A 99 -12.32 16.07 -5.29
N ARG A 100 -11.16 15.80 -4.68
CA ARG A 100 -10.99 14.75 -3.65
C ARG A 100 -10.82 15.40 -2.29
N SER A 101 -11.57 14.94 -1.30
CA SER A 101 -11.41 15.32 0.10
C SER A 101 -10.68 14.20 0.83
N GLY A 102 -9.56 14.50 1.48
CA GLY A 102 -8.95 13.53 2.40
C GLY A 102 -9.92 13.18 3.54
N ASP A 103 -9.89 11.91 3.97
CA ASP A 103 -10.72 11.37 5.05
C ASP A 103 -9.83 10.65 6.08
N TRP A 104 -10.02 10.98 7.36
CA TRP A 104 -9.37 10.27 8.45
C TRP A 104 -9.72 8.77 8.47
N PHE A 105 -10.89 8.38 7.96
CA PHE A 105 -11.24 6.97 7.81
C PHE A 105 -10.48 6.27 6.69
N ASP A 106 -10.07 7.00 5.64
CA ASP A 106 -9.21 6.46 4.59
C ASP A 106 -7.80 6.24 5.14
N PHE A 107 -7.27 7.18 5.92
CA PHE A 107 -6.01 6.96 6.67
C PHE A 107 -6.08 5.74 7.61
N ALA A 108 -7.20 5.56 8.31
CA ALA A 108 -7.38 4.39 9.17
C ALA A 108 -7.43 3.08 8.35
N ALA A 109 -8.08 3.10 7.19
CA ALA A 109 -8.11 1.97 6.27
C ALA A 109 -6.72 1.66 5.72
N ASP A 110 -5.94 2.68 5.37
CA ASP A 110 -4.55 2.55 4.91
C ASP A 110 -3.69 1.85 5.96
N PHE A 111 -3.80 2.28 7.22
CA PHE A 111 -3.08 1.68 8.35
C PHE A 111 -3.44 0.21 8.55
N ILE A 112 -4.75 -0.11 8.57
CA ILE A 112 -5.24 -1.49 8.73
C ILE A 112 -4.76 -2.37 7.56
N GLY A 113 -4.88 -1.86 6.34
CA GLY A 113 -4.37 -2.49 5.13
C GLY A 113 -2.89 -2.82 5.25
N ALA A 114 -2.08 -1.85 5.66
CA ALA A 114 -0.63 -2.01 5.82
C ALA A 114 -0.28 -3.12 6.83
N VAL A 115 -0.95 -3.15 7.98
CA VAL A 115 -0.76 -4.19 9.01
C VAL A 115 -1.08 -5.58 8.45
N ILE A 116 -2.20 -5.72 7.75
CA ILE A 116 -2.62 -6.98 7.12
C ILE A 116 -1.61 -7.42 6.05
N GLY A 117 -1.18 -6.50 5.18
CA GLY A 117 -0.23 -6.78 4.10
C GLY A 117 1.11 -7.31 4.62
N VAL A 118 1.61 -6.72 5.71
CA VAL A 118 2.81 -7.19 6.39
C VAL A 118 2.59 -8.55 7.05
N ALA A 119 1.45 -8.78 7.70
CA ALA A 119 1.16 -10.07 8.32
C ALA A 119 1.14 -11.20 7.28
N ILE A 120 0.55 -10.95 6.11
CA ILE A 120 0.56 -11.89 4.98
C ILE A 120 1.99 -12.12 4.49
N ALA A 121 2.77 -11.05 4.26
CA ALA A 121 4.16 -11.17 3.82
C ALA A 121 5.00 -11.97 4.82
N ALA A 122 4.85 -11.71 6.12
CA ALA A 122 5.56 -12.41 7.18
C ALA A 122 5.22 -13.91 7.22
N ALA A 123 3.92 -14.25 7.09
CA ALA A 123 3.48 -15.64 7.02
C ALA A 123 4.04 -16.36 5.78
N MET A 124 4.15 -15.66 4.64
CA MET A 124 4.74 -16.20 3.41
C MET A 124 6.25 -16.39 3.52
N LEU A 125 6.96 -15.43 4.12
CA LEU A 125 8.41 -15.49 4.30
C LEU A 125 8.84 -16.56 5.30
N LYS A 126 8.03 -16.84 6.34
CA LYS A 126 8.31 -17.91 7.31
C LYS A 126 8.18 -19.33 6.71
N ARG A 127 7.43 -19.48 5.62
CA ARG A 127 7.15 -20.77 4.95
C ARG A 127 8.20 -21.17 3.91
N ASN A 128 9.22 -20.37 3.68
CA ASN A 128 10.14 -20.47 2.55
C ASN A 128 11.59 -20.52 3.02
#